data_AF-A0A945M775-F1
#
_entry.id   AF-A0A945M775-F1
#
_cell.length_a   1.000
_cell.length_b   1.000
_cell.length_c   1.000
_cell.angle_alpha   90.00
_cell.angle_beta   90.00
_cell.angle_gamma   90.00
#
_symmetry.space_group_name_H-M   'P 1'
#
loop_
_entity.id
_entity.type
_entity.pdbx_description
1 polymer ?
#
loop_
_entity_poly.entity_id
_entity_poly.type
_entity_poly.pdbx_seq_one_letter_code
_entity_poly.pdbx_strand_id
1 'polypeptide(L)'
;MPDLSSLPIDQLCRLGGSLAFSVDNALTLSIIRRHGHEAAETIQFNVLRSHQKDFFLPGLKKLGLDEEASDAVRCAKYHFLSNALGGLRVTYAEESSDKAWIVYETPYWVDSPWHPSIAVASFRPEMLIET
;
A
#
# COMPACT_ATOMS: atom_id res chain seq x y z
N MET A 1 31.10 -7.69 -1.81
CA MET A 1 29.71 -7.40 -2.21
C MET A 1 29.66 -7.32 -3.72
N PRO A 2 28.57 -7.75 -4.39
CA PRO A 2 28.44 -7.55 -5.83
C PRO A 2 28.51 -6.06 -6.16
N ASP A 3 29.16 -5.71 -7.28
CA ASP A 3 29.17 -4.34 -7.79
C ASP A 3 27.79 -4.01 -8.36
N LEU A 4 27.06 -3.14 -7.66
CA LEU A 4 25.73 -2.72 -8.06
C LEU A 4 25.77 -1.62 -9.14
N SER A 5 26.91 -0.93 -9.30
CA SER A 5 27.01 0.21 -10.21
C SER A 5 26.97 -0.18 -11.69
N SER A 6 27.24 -1.46 -12.01
CA SER A 6 27.21 -2.00 -13.36
C SER A 6 25.85 -2.56 -13.79
N LEU A 7 24.85 -2.60 -12.91
CA LEU A 7 23.55 -3.17 -13.23
C LEU A 7 22.66 -2.17 -14.00
N PRO A 8 21.84 -2.65 -14.95
CA PRO A 8 20.77 -1.84 -15.54
C PRO A 8 19.82 -1.27 -14.48
N ILE A 9 19.34 -0.04 -14.69
CA ILE A 9 18.50 0.68 -13.71
C ILE A 9 17.23 -0.09 -13.35
N ASP A 10 16.62 -0.80 -14.30
CA ASP A 10 15.44 -1.62 -14.09
C ASP A 10 15.72 -2.82 -13.16
N GLN A 11 16.92 -3.41 -13.25
CA GLN A 11 17.35 -4.48 -12.35
C GLN A 11 17.67 -3.93 -10.96
N LEU A 12 18.28 -2.74 -10.87
CA LEU A 12 18.51 -2.06 -9.60
C LEU A 12 17.20 -1.72 -8.90
N CYS A 13 16.20 -1.19 -9.61
CA CYS A 13 14.88 -0.90 -9.05
C CYS A 13 14.18 -2.18 -8.57
N ARG A 14 14.25 -3.28 -9.33
CA ARG A 14 13.72 -4.58 -8.91
C ARG A 14 14.38 -5.10 -7.64
N LEU A 15 15.71 -5.07 -7.56
CA LEU A 15 16.45 -5.48 -6.37
C LEU A 15 16.13 -4.60 -5.16
N GLY A 16 16.04 -3.28 -5.36
CA GLY A 16 15.63 -2.33 -4.32
C GLY A 16 14.24 -2.64 -3.79
N GLY A 17 13.28 -2.89 -4.68
CA GLY A 17 11.93 -3.32 -4.30
C GLY A 17 11.94 -4.63 -3.51
N SER A 18 12.61 -5.67 -4.01
CA SER A 18 12.72 -6.96 -3.32
C SER A 18 13.36 -6.83 -1.93
N LEU A 19 14.41 -6.03 -1.78
CA LEU A 19 15.05 -5.78 -0.50
C LEU A 19 14.11 -5.05 0.46
N ALA A 20 13.44 -3.99 0.01
CA ALA A 20 12.50 -3.22 0.83
C ALA A 20 11.40 -4.13 1.40
N PHE A 21 10.75 -4.93 0.55
CA PHE A 21 9.73 -5.89 1.00
C PHE A 21 10.29 -6.97 1.91
N SER A 22 11.51 -7.47 1.66
CA SER A 22 12.14 -8.48 2.53
C SER A 22 12.40 -7.93 3.93
N VAL A 23 12.89 -6.69 4.02
CA VAL A 23 13.17 -6.00 5.28
C VAL A 23 11.88 -5.72 6.06
N ASP A 24 10.87 -5.18 5.39
CA ASP A 24 9.54 -4.93 5.99
C ASP A 24 8.97 -6.22 6.61
N ASN A 25 8.88 -7.30 5.83
CA ASN A 25 8.40 -8.59 6.32
C ASN A 25 9.21 -9.12 7.51
N ALA A 26 10.54 -9.06 7.43
CA ALA A 26 11.41 -9.58 8.47
C ALA A 26 11.28 -8.77 9.79
N LEU A 27 11.10 -7.45 9.69
CA LEU A 27 10.87 -6.58 10.83
C LEU A 27 9.50 -6.87 11.47
N THR A 28 8.44 -6.90 10.68
CA THR A 28 7.09 -7.23 11.16
C THR A 28 7.08 -8.57 11.88
N LEU A 29 7.58 -9.63 11.25
CA LEU A 29 7.62 -10.97 11.85
C LEU A 29 8.50 -11.00 13.12
N SER A 30 9.59 -10.25 13.12
CA SER A 30 10.44 -10.13 14.30
C SER A 30 9.74 -9.45 15.48
N ILE A 31 8.91 -8.45 15.20
CA ILE A 31 8.08 -7.76 16.20
C ILE A 31 7.01 -8.70 16.71
N ILE A 32 6.24 -9.34 15.82
CA ILE A 32 5.19 -10.30 16.21
C ILE A 32 5.77 -11.39 17.10
N ARG A 33 6.90 -11.99 16.70
CA ARG A 33 7.54 -13.06 17.47
C ARG A 33 8.00 -12.62 18.87
N ARG A 34 8.47 -11.38 19.03
CA ARG A 34 9.09 -10.90 20.28
C ARG A 34 8.15 -10.11 21.18
N HIS A 35 7.16 -9.46 20.59
CA HIS A 35 6.33 -8.44 21.23
C HIS A 35 4.82 -8.65 20.99
N GLY A 36 4.44 -9.67 20.21
CA GLY A 36 3.04 -9.99 19.92
C GLY A 36 2.45 -9.17 18.77
N HIS A 37 1.22 -9.51 18.39
CA HIS A 37 0.52 -8.85 17.28
C HIS A 37 0.28 -7.37 17.58
N GLU A 38 -0.33 -7.01 18.71
CA GLU A 38 -0.70 -5.63 19.09
C GLU A 38 0.42 -4.60 18.90
N ALA A 39 1.67 -4.98 19.23
CA ALA A 39 2.83 -4.13 19.01
C ALA A 39 3.13 -3.90 17.51
N ALA A 40 3.03 -4.94 16.69
CA ALA A 40 3.16 -4.83 15.24
C ALA A 40 2.00 -3.99 14.65
N GLU A 41 0.78 -4.15 15.19
CA GLU A 41 -0.39 -3.38 14.76
C GLU A 41 -0.18 -1.87 14.97
N THR A 42 0.25 -1.49 16.16
CA THR A 42 0.55 -0.10 16.51
C THR A 42 1.61 0.50 15.58
N ILE A 43 2.65 -0.27 15.26
CA ILE A 43 3.73 0.21 14.37
C ILE A 43 3.19 0.43 12.95
N GLN A 44 2.47 -0.54 12.39
CA GLN A 44 1.92 -0.41 11.04
C GLN A 44 0.90 0.70 10.93
N PHE A 45 0.00 0.83 11.92
CA PHE A 45 -0.94 1.94 11.99
C PHE A 45 -0.21 3.29 11.93
N ASN A 46 0.85 3.47 12.74
CA ASN A 46 1.60 4.72 12.77
C ASN A 46 2.30 5.02 11.43
N VAL A 47 2.86 4.00 10.76
CA VAL A 47 3.47 4.15 9.43
C VAL A 47 2.41 4.57 8.40
N LEU A 48 1.30 3.83 8.33
CA LEU A 48 0.21 4.13 7.39
C LEU A 48 -0.41 5.50 7.67
N ARG A 49 -0.58 5.86 8.94
CA ARG A 49 -1.12 7.16 9.36
C ARG A 49 -0.18 8.31 9.00
N SER A 50 1.15 8.13 9.09
CA SER A 50 2.10 9.13 8.59
C SER A 50 1.96 9.28 7.08
N HIS A 51 1.97 8.16 6.33
CA HIS A 51 1.79 8.20 4.88
C HIS A 51 0.46 8.86 4.48
N GLN A 52 -0.60 8.59 5.24
CA GLN A 52 -1.90 9.20 5.02
C GLN A 52 -1.84 10.73 5.17
N LYS A 53 -1.22 11.22 6.24
CA LYS A 53 -1.10 12.66 6.52
C LYS A 53 -0.19 13.38 5.52
N ASP A 54 0.94 12.77 5.19
CA ASP A 54 2.01 13.43 4.45
C ASP A 54 1.80 13.35 2.92
N PHE A 55 1.11 12.31 2.44
CA PHE A 55 0.94 12.06 1.00
C PHE A 55 -0.52 11.93 0.57
N PHE A 56 -1.32 11.10 1.24
CA PHE A 56 -2.71 10.83 0.82
C PHE A 56 -3.58 12.09 0.92
N LEU A 57 -3.66 12.73 2.09
CA LEU A 57 -4.53 13.91 2.28
C LEU A 57 -4.13 15.08 1.37
N PRO A 58 -2.83 15.45 1.22
CA PRO A 58 -2.44 16.45 0.23
C PRO A 58 -2.71 15.99 -1.21
N GLY A 59 -2.57 14.70 -1.49
CA GLY A 59 -2.83 14.11 -2.79
C GLY A 59 -4.30 14.15 -3.20
N LEU A 60 -5.24 13.99 -2.27
CA LEU A 60 -6.67 14.15 -2.52
C LEU A 60 -6.98 15.53 -3.12
N LYS A 61 -6.43 16.59 -2.52
CA LYS A 61 -6.60 17.95 -3.02
C LYS A 61 -5.98 18.14 -4.40
N LYS A 62 -4.78 17.58 -4.64
CA LYS A 62 -4.11 17.66 -5.94
C LYS A 62 -4.89 16.97 -7.06
N LEU A 63 -5.65 15.93 -6.72
CA LEU A 63 -6.49 15.17 -7.65
C LEU A 63 -7.92 15.71 -7.76
N GLY A 64 -8.26 16.78 -7.05
CA GLY A 64 -9.61 17.36 -7.04
C GLY A 64 -10.67 16.46 -6.39
N LEU A 65 -10.28 15.66 -5.39
CA LEU A 65 -11.14 14.72 -4.67
C LEU A 65 -11.54 15.23 -3.27
N ASP A 66 -11.26 16.50 -2.96
CA ASP A 66 -11.55 17.10 -1.65
C ASP A 66 -13.04 17.36 -1.41
N GLU A 67 -13.83 17.49 -2.49
CA GLU A 67 -15.29 17.63 -2.43
C GLU A 67 -16.04 16.30 -2.36
N GLU A 68 -15.34 15.16 -2.52
CA GLU A 68 -15.97 13.84 -2.40
C GLU A 68 -16.36 13.57 -0.94
N ALA A 69 -17.66 13.33 -0.72
CA ALA A 69 -18.26 13.28 0.61
C ALA A 69 -18.06 11.94 1.31
N SER A 70 -18.05 10.83 0.56
CA SER A 70 -17.79 9.51 1.12
C SER A 70 -16.30 9.24 1.22
N ASP A 71 -15.83 8.91 2.41
CA ASP A 71 -14.44 8.49 2.63
C ASP A 71 -14.09 7.24 1.82
N ALA A 72 -15.02 6.29 1.68
CA ALA A 72 -14.83 5.07 0.91
C ALA A 72 -14.64 5.37 -0.59
N VAL A 73 -15.55 6.19 -1.15
CA VAL A 73 -15.48 6.59 -2.57
C VAL A 73 -14.23 7.43 -2.84
N ARG A 74 -13.93 8.38 -1.95
CA ARG A 74 -12.75 9.26 -2.02
C ARG A 74 -11.45 8.46 -2.00
N CYS A 75 -11.34 7.50 -1.08
CA CYS A 75 -10.19 6.61 -0.96
C CYS A 75 -10.01 5.74 -2.22
N ALA A 76 -11.10 5.14 -2.73
CA ALA A 76 -11.05 4.31 -3.92
C ALA A 76 -10.65 5.11 -5.18
N LYS A 77 -11.23 6.30 -5.38
CA LYS A 77 -10.86 7.21 -6.49
C LYS A 77 -9.41 7.65 -6.40
N TYR A 78 -8.92 7.99 -5.20
CA TYR A 78 -7.52 8.33 -4.98
C TYR A 78 -6.60 7.19 -5.37
N HIS A 79 -6.86 5.98 -4.89
CA HIS A 79 -6.02 4.83 -5.17
C HIS A 79 -6.06 4.44 -6.64
N PHE A 80 -7.22 4.53 -7.31
CA PHE A 80 -7.30 4.34 -8.75
C PHE A 80 -6.40 5.33 -9.50
N LEU A 81 -6.55 6.64 -9.25
CA LEU A 81 -5.79 7.67 -9.95
C LEU A 81 -4.29 7.62 -9.64
N SER A 82 -3.91 7.48 -8.37
CA SER A 82 -2.50 7.43 -7.97
C SER A 82 -1.78 6.18 -8.47
N ASN A 83 -2.44 5.03 -8.45
CA ASN A 83 -1.87 3.78 -8.98
C ASN A 83 -1.77 3.81 -10.50
N ALA A 84 -2.80 4.30 -11.20
CA ALA A 84 -2.76 4.44 -12.65
C ALA A 84 -1.64 5.39 -13.10
N LEU A 85 -1.45 6.51 -12.39
CA LEU A 85 -0.31 7.42 -12.62
C LEU A 85 1.04 6.73 -12.33
N GLY A 86 1.09 5.83 -11.36
CA GLY A 86 2.24 4.98 -11.06
C GLY A 86 2.49 3.84 -12.06
N GLY A 87 1.66 3.71 -13.10
CA GLY A 87 1.79 2.70 -14.14
C GLY A 87 1.16 1.34 -13.81
N LEU A 88 0.40 1.25 -12.70
CA LEU A 88 -0.33 0.02 -12.35
C LEU A 88 -1.61 -0.09 -13.18
N ARG A 89 -1.92 -1.31 -13.59
CA ARG A 89 -3.16 -1.63 -14.32
C ARG A 89 -4.29 -1.86 -13.33
N VAL A 90 -5.09 -0.83 -13.12
CA VAL A 90 -6.21 -0.84 -12.18
C VAL A 90 -7.47 -0.29 -12.84
N THR A 91 -8.63 -0.78 -12.41
CA THR A 91 -9.94 -0.23 -12.74
C THR A 91 -10.69 0.19 -11.48
N TYR A 92 -11.68 1.06 -11.66
CA TYR A 92 -12.51 1.60 -10.60
C TYR A 92 -13.96 1.17 -10.82
N ALA A 93 -14.63 0.73 -9.75
CA ALA A 93 -16.05 0.39 -9.77
C ALA A 93 -16.75 0.92 -8.51
N GLU A 94 -17.66 1.88 -8.67
CA GLU A 94 -18.53 2.36 -7.60
C GLU A 94 -19.72 1.40 -7.45
N GLU A 95 -19.94 0.85 -6.26
CA GLU A 95 -21.09 -0.02 -5.97
C GLU A 95 -22.26 0.79 -5.39
N SER A 96 -21.98 1.76 -4.54
CA SER A 96 -22.95 2.70 -3.97
C SER A 96 -22.28 4.01 -3.57
N SER A 97 -23.08 4.98 -3.13
CA SER A 97 -22.60 6.29 -2.66
C SER A 97 -21.62 6.23 -1.48
N ASP A 98 -21.50 5.07 -0.81
CA ASP A 98 -20.55 4.87 0.30
C ASP A 98 -19.76 3.56 0.18
N LYS A 99 -19.67 3.00 -1.04
CA LYS A 99 -18.93 1.77 -1.29
C LYS A 99 -18.38 1.74 -2.71
N ALA A 100 -17.07 1.61 -2.82
CA ALA A 100 -16.38 1.55 -4.10
C ALA A 100 -15.20 0.59 -4.06
N TRP A 101 -14.77 0.16 -5.23
CA TRP A 101 -13.75 -0.86 -5.44
C TRP A 101 -12.65 -0.33 -6.35
N ILE A 102 -11.41 -0.69 -6.01
CA ILE A 102 -10.27 -0.68 -6.93
C ILE A 102 -9.95 -2.13 -7.29
N VAL A 103 -9.88 -2.42 -8.59
CA VAL A 103 -9.64 -3.77 -9.09
C VAL A 103 -8.31 -3.79 -9.82
N TYR A 104 -7.36 -4.57 -9.31
CA TYR A 104 -6.07 -4.80 -9.97
C TYR A 104 -6.25 -5.82 -11.09
N GLU A 105 -5.86 -5.45 -12.30
CA GLU A 105 -6.02 -6.32 -13.46
C GLU A 105 -5.09 -7.52 -13.43
N THR A 106 -5.49 -8.60 -14.12
CA THR A 106 -4.68 -9.81 -14.16
C THR A 106 -3.44 -9.63 -15.08
N PRO A 107 -2.30 -10.25 -14.74
CA PRO A 107 -2.02 -10.97 -13.49
C PRO A 107 -1.87 -10.03 -12.27
N TYR A 108 -2.80 -10.13 -11.30
CA TYR A 108 -2.94 -9.21 -10.17
C TYR A 108 -1.75 -9.23 -9.22
N TRP A 109 -0.99 -10.32 -9.22
CA TRP A 109 0.21 -10.42 -8.40
C TRP A 109 1.19 -9.35 -8.85
N VAL A 110 1.53 -9.25 -10.14
CA VAL A 110 2.57 -8.34 -10.68
C VAL A 110 2.38 -6.87 -10.26
N ASP A 111 1.13 -6.41 -10.21
CA ASP A 111 0.79 -4.99 -10.04
C ASP A 111 0.20 -4.67 -8.65
N SER A 112 0.01 -5.67 -7.78
CA SER A 112 -0.48 -5.41 -6.42
C SER A 112 0.66 -4.86 -5.55
N PRO A 113 0.50 -3.67 -4.94
CA PRO A 113 1.45 -3.13 -3.96
C PRO A 113 1.56 -4.02 -2.70
N TRP A 114 0.64 -4.98 -2.56
CA TRP A 114 0.54 -5.94 -1.46
C TRP A 114 0.68 -7.38 -1.95
N HIS A 115 1.49 -7.66 -2.98
CA HIS A 115 1.98 -9.02 -3.31
C HIS A 115 2.08 -9.84 -2.02
N PRO A 116 1.51 -11.06 -1.94
CA PRO A 116 1.08 -11.69 -0.69
C PRO A 116 2.25 -11.86 0.25
N SER A 117 2.51 -10.81 1.01
CA SER A 117 3.59 -10.78 1.96
C SER A 117 3.05 -11.51 3.17
N ILE A 118 3.84 -12.41 3.74
CA ILE A 118 3.44 -13.13 4.96
C ILE A 118 3.12 -12.11 6.08
N ALA A 119 3.73 -10.91 6.05
CA ALA A 119 3.37 -9.82 6.94
C ALA A 119 1.90 -9.37 6.78
N VAL A 120 1.40 -9.17 5.55
CA VAL A 120 0.00 -8.79 5.33
C VAL A 120 -0.96 -9.89 5.79
N ALA A 121 -0.64 -11.15 5.54
CA ALA A 121 -1.47 -12.28 6.02
C ALA A 121 -1.42 -12.47 7.56
N SER A 122 -0.43 -11.89 8.24
CA SER A 122 -0.29 -11.96 9.70
C SER A 122 -0.88 -10.73 10.40
N PHE A 123 -1.40 -9.76 9.63
CA PHE A 123 -2.18 -8.66 10.14
C PHE A 123 -3.66 -9.04 10.28
N ARG A 124 -4.25 -8.68 11.42
CA ARG A 124 -5.69 -8.65 11.62
C ARG A 124 -6.32 -7.59 10.71
N PRO A 125 -7.33 -7.92 9.87
CA PRO A 125 -7.97 -6.97 8.97
C PRO A 125 -8.50 -5.70 9.67
N GLU A 126 -8.86 -5.82 10.94
CA GLU A 126 -9.39 -4.76 11.79
C GLU A 126 -8.44 -3.56 11.92
N MET A 127 -7.13 -3.77 11.78
CA MET A 127 -6.13 -2.69 11.79
C MET A 127 -6.28 -1.66 10.67
N LEU A 128 -6.85 -2.06 9.53
CA LEU A 128 -7.03 -1.17 8.39
C LEU A 128 -8.30 -0.31 8.54
N ILE A 129 -9.08 -0.54 9.60
CA ILE A 129 -10.42 0.00 9.80
C ILE A 129 -10.49 0.82 11.10
N GLU A 130 -9.41 0.90 11.90
CA GLU A 130 -9.38 1.81 13.05
C GLU A 130 -9.44 3.27 12.57
N THR A 131 -10.64 3.85 12.68
CA THR A 131 -10.96 5.26 12.41
C THR A 131 -10.67 6.15 13.61
#